data_AF-A0A3Q1GMT2-F1
#
_entry.id   AF-A0A3Q1GMT2-F1
#
_cell.length_a   1.000
_cell.length_b   1.000
_cell.length_c   1.000
_cell.angle_alpha   90.00
_cell.angle_beta   90.00
_cell.angle_gamma   90.00
#
_symmetry.space_group_name_H-M   'P 1'
#
loop_
_entity.id
_entity.type
_entity.pdbx_description
1 polymer ?
#
loop_
_entity_poly.entity_id
_entity_poly.type
_entity_poly.pdbx_seq_one_letter_code
_entity_poly.pdbx_strand_id
1 'polypeptide(L)' 'MKYIIGIDGVTDGGKTSLTNRLIKNLPNCCVVHQDDFFKLQDQIEVGKDGYKQYDVITALDMDAMTPCTCLHLFK' A
#
# COMPACT_ATOMS: atom_id res chain seq x y z
N MET A 1 14.17 2.77 18.67
CA MET A 1 14.46 1.98 17.46
C MET A 1 13.15 1.76 16.72
N LYS A 2 13.13 1.82 15.39
CA LYS A 2 11.92 1.58 14.58
C LYS A 2 12.11 0.28 13.79
N TYR A 3 11.06 -0.54 13.73
CA TYR A 3 11.03 -1.74 12.90
C TYR A 3 10.07 -1.49 11.73
N ILE A 4 10.50 -1.87 10.54
CA ILE A 4 9.68 -1.80 9.32
C ILE A 4 9.47 -3.23 8.86
N ILE A 5 8.20 -3.60 8.65
CA ILE A 5 7.80 -4.93 8.20
C ILE A 5 7.08 -4.75 6.87
N GLY A 6 7.64 -5.31 5.80
CA GLY A 6 6.97 -5.41 4.50
C GLY A 6 6.14 -6.67 4.43
N ILE A 7 4.85 -6.55 4.07
CA ILE A 7 3.95 -7.68 3.84
C ILE A 7 3.45 -7.58 2.40
N ASP A 8 3.91 -8.52 1.58
CA ASP A 8 3.55 -8.63 0.18
C ASP A 8 2.94 -10.01 -0.13
N GLY A 9 2.32 -10.16 -1.29
CA GLY A 9 1.66 -11.37 -1.74
C GLY A 9 0.62 -11.10 -2.81
N VAL A 10 0.03 -12.16 -3.34
CA VAL A 10 -0.96 -12.09 -4.43
C VAL A 10 -2.21 -11.28 -4.04
N THR A 11 -2.92 -10.76 -5.05
CA THR A 11 -4.23 -10.11 -4.90
C THR A 11 -5.20 -11.05 -4.19
N ASP A 12 -6.00 -10.50 -3.27
CA ASP A 12 -6.91 -11.24 -2.37
C ASP A 12 -6.27 -12.33 -1.48
N GLY A 13 -4.93 -12.36 -1.37
CA GLY A 13 -4.20 -13.32 -0.54
C GLY A 13 -4.29 -13.09 0.99
N GLY A 14 -5.15 -12.18 1.46
CA GLY A 14 -5.39 -11.94 2.88
C GLY A 14 -4.43 -10.97 3.59
N LYS A 15 -3.63 -10.17 2.85
CA LYS A 15 -2.68 -9.18 3.39
C LYS A 15 -3.34 -8.21 4.40
N THR A 16 -4.43 -7.57 3.98
CA THR A 16 -5.19 -6.61 4.81
C THR A 16 -5.78 -7.27 6.07
N SER A 17 -6.21 -8.52 5.97
CA SER A 17 -6.69 -9.28 7.14
C SER A 17 -5.56 -9.59 8.13
N LEU A 18 -4.36 -9.91 7.63
CA LEU A 18 -3.19 -10.15 8.46
C LEU A 18 -2.73 -8.87 9.18
N THR A 19 -2.62 -7.75 8.47
CA THR A 19 -2.20 -6.46 9.07
C THR A 19 -3.20 -5.98 10.14
N ASN A 20 -4.51 -6.13 9.89
CA ASN A 20 -5.56 -5.82 10.87
C ASN A 20 -5.51 -6.67 12.14
N ARG A 21 -4.94 -7.89 12.07
CA ARG A 21 -4.68 -8.70 13.27
C ARG A 21 -3.39 -8.28 13.96
N LEU A 22 -2.33 -7.97 13.19
CA LEU A 22 -1.04 -7.54 13.75
C LEU A 22 -1.17 -6.23 14.53
N ILE A 23 -1.87 -5.22 13.98
CA ILE A 23 -2.02 -3.92 14.66
C ILE A 23 -2.76 -4.02 16.00
N LYS A 24 -3.64 -5.01 16.17
CA LYS A 24 -4.35 -5.27 17.44
C LYS A 24 -3.45 -5.92 18.51
N ASN A 25 -2.37 -6.57 18.09
CA ASN A 25 -1.49 -7.33 18.97
C ASN A 25 -0.12 -6.66 19.19
N LEU A 26 0.23 -5.64 18.39
CA LEU A 26 1.50 -4.93 18.46
C LEU A 26 1.30 -3.51 18.98
N PRO A 27 1.88 -3.13 20.13
CA PRO A 27 1.80 -1.76 20.62
C PRO A 27 2.64 -0.81 19.74
N ASN A 28 2.22 0.46 19.64
CA ASN A 28 2.89 1.50 18.83
C ASN A 28 3.10 1.10 17.36
N CYS A 29 2.15 0.32 16.83
CA CYS A 29 2.13 -0.13 15.44
C CYS A 29 1.22 0.79 14.62
N CYS A 30 1.57 0.95 13.35
CA CYS A 30 0.73 1.56 12.36
C CYS A 30 0.85 0.77 11.05
N VAL A 31 -0.09 0.98 10.14
CA VAL A 31 -0.14 0.29 8.85
C VAL A 31 -0.28 1.33 7.75
N VAL A 32 0.46 1.13 6.66
CA VAL A 32 0.34 1.89 5.41
C VAL A 32 -0.07 0.88 4.35
N HIS A 33 -1.16 1.14 3.64
CA HIS A 33 -1.66 0.27 2.58
C HIS A 33 -1.22 0.81 1.22
N GLN A 34 -0.56 -0.03 0.41
CA GLN A 34 -0.15 0.34 -0.95
C GLN A 34 -1.35 0.73 -1.83
N ASP A 35 -2.50 0.08 -1.62
CA ASP A 35 -3.74 0.32 -2.36
C ASP A 35 -4.27 1.76 -2.18
N ASP A 36 -3.89 2.46 -1.10
CA ASP A 36 -4.27 3.86 -0.86
C ASP A 36 -3.54 4.83 -1.81
N PHE A 37 -2.52 4.36 -2.55
CA PHE A 37 -1.66 5.16 -3.41
C PHE A 37 -1.85 4.86 -4.90
N PHE A 38 -2.94 4.21 -5.30
CA PHE A 38 -3.30 4.16 -6.72
C PHE A 38 -3.51 5.56 -7.29
N LYS A 39 -2.95 5.80 -8.47
CA LYS A 39 -3.20 7.01 -9.24
C LYS A 39 -4.68 7.09 -9.64
N LEU A 40 -5.10 8.30 -10.02
CA LEU A 40 -6.47 8.51 -10.50
C LEU A 40 -6.74 7.66 -11.74
N GLN A 41 -8.00 7.26 -11.90
CA GLN A 41 -8.41 6.29 -12.91
C GLN A 41 -8.10 6.72 -14.36
N ASP A 42 -8.00 8.02 -14.63
CA ASP A 42 -7.62 8.62 -15.91
C ASP A 42 -6.10 8.66 -16.16
N GLN A 43 -5.29 8.48 -15.10
CA GLN A 43 -3.83 8.40 -15.16
C GLN A 43 -3.33 6.96 -15.31
N ILE A 44 -4.22 5.97 -15.28
CA ILE A 44 -3.88 4.56 -15.48
C ILE A 44 -3.82 4.26 -16.98
N GLU A 45 -2.66 3.80 -17.44
CA GLU A 45 -2.45 3.44 -18.84
C GLU A 45 -3.36 2.28 -19.27
N VAL A 46 -3.84 2.33 -20.51
CA VAL A 46 -4.58 1.25 -21.15
C VAL A 46 -3.61 0.46 -22.02
N GLY A 47 -3.52 -0.83 -21.75
CA GLY A 47 -2.67 -1.76 -22.49
C GLY A 47 -3.16 -1.99 -23.92
N LYS A 48 -2.33 -2.65 -24.73
CA LYS A 48 -2.69 -3.04 -26.10
C LYS A 48 -3.88 -4.01 -26.17
N ASP A 49 -4.14 -4.69 -25.07
CA ASP A 49 -5.27 -5.59 -24.84
C ASP A 49 -6.57 -4.84 -24.49
N GLY A 50 -6.52 -3.52 -24.32
CA GLY A 50 -7.67 -2.69 -23.98
C GLY A 50 -8.00 -2.64 -22.49
N TYR A 51 -7.18 -3.23 -21.62
CA TYR A 51 -7.38 -3.22 -20.17
C TYR A 51 -6.50 -2.18 -19.47
N LYS A 52 -7.02 -1.61 -18.39
CA LYS A 52 -6.27 -0.72 -17.51
C LYS A 52 -5.20 -1.50 -16.74
N GLN A 53 -3.98 -0.98 -16.77
CA GLN A 53 -2.83 -1.62 -16.16
C GLN A 53 -2.70 -1.20 -14.70
N TYR A 54 -3.45 -1.84 -13.81
CA TYR A 54 -3.38 -1.58 -12.37
C TYR A 54 -2.25 -2.36 -11.68
N ASP A 55 -1.94 -3.58 -12.14
CA ASP A 55 -0.96 -4.47 -11.53
C ASP A 55 0.50 -4.16 -11.95
N VAL A 56 0.84 -2.88 -12.12
CA VAL A 56 2.19 -2.41 -12.46
C VAL A 56 2.58 -1.22 -11.59
N ILE A 57 3.88 -1.08 -11.34
CA ILE A 57 4.40 -0.02 -10.44
C ILE A 57 4.03 1.40 -10.88
N THR A 58 3.86 1.62 -12.19
CA THR A 58 3.51 2.92 -12.76
C THR A 58 2.08 3.35 -12.45
N ALA A 59 1.21 2.44 -12.02
CA ALA A 59 -0.16 2.71 -11.58
C ALA A 59 -0.23 3.36 -10.19
N LEU A 60 0.88 3.35 -9.45
CA LEU A 60 0.96 3.84 -8.07
C LEU A 60 1.73 5.16 -7.99
N ASP A 61 1.35 6.01 -7.05
CA ASP A 61 2.10 7.18 -6.62
C ASP A 61 3.11 6.80 -5.52
N MET A 62 4.25 6.26 -5.95
CA MET A 62 5.32 5.82 -5.05
C MET A 62 6.01 6.98 -4.33
N ASP A 63 5.98 8.18 -4.91
CA ASP A 63 6.55 9.39 -4.32
C ASP A 63 5.68 9.89 -3.16
N ALA A 64 4.36 9.70 -3.23
CA ALA A 64 3.45 9.93 -2.11
C ALA A 64 3.55 8.82 -1.04
N MET A 65 3.76 7.57 -1.44
CA MET A 65 3.84 6.42 -0.52
C MET A 65 5.12 6.42 0.33
N THR A 66 6.28 6.66 -0.28
CA THR A 66 7.60 6.56 0.38
C THR A 66 7.77 7.43 1.62
N PRO A 67 7.38 8.72 1.64
CA PRO A 67 7.49 9.56 2.83
C PRO A 67 6.41 9.23 3.87
N CYS A 68 5.38 8.45 3.52
CA CYS A 68 4.31 8.01 4.41
C CYS A 68 4.86 6.99 5.42
N THR A 69 5.60 7.51 6.39
CA THR A 69 5.91 6.84 7.64
C THR A 69 4.98 7.45 8.68
N CYS A 70 4.38 6.65 9.56
CA CYS A 70 3.38 7.11 10.54
C CYS A 70 3.93 8.05 11.64
N LEU A 71 5.06 8.70 11.40
CA LEU A 71 5.60 9.78 12.23
C LEU A 71 4.59 10.92 12.47
N HIS A 72 3.60 11.11 11.60
CA HIS A 72 2.59 12.17 11.75
C HIS A 72 1.42 11.82 12.68
N LEU A 73 1.30 10.56 13.15
CA LEU A 73 0.24 10.14 14.08
C LEU A 73 0.68 10.18 15.56
N PHE A 74 1.91 10.60 15.84
CA PHE A 74 2.47 10.65 17.21
C PHE A 74 3.14 12.00 17.54
N LYS A 75 2.77 13.08 16.85
CA LYS A 75 3.10 14.45 17.28
C LYS A 75 1.87 15.14 17.85
#